data_AF-A0A6N8Y6N2-F1
#
_entry.id   AF-A0A6N8Y6N2-F1
#
_cell.length_a   1.000
_cell.length_b   1.000
_cell.length_c   1.000
_cell.angle_alpha   90.00
_cell.angle_beta   90.00
_cell.angle_gamma   90.00
#
_symmetry.space_group_name_H-M   'P 1'
#
loop_
_entity.id
_entity.type
_entity.pdbx_description
1 polymer ?
#
loop_
_entity_poly.entity_id
_entity_poly.type
_entity_poly.pdbx_seq_one_letter_code
_entity_poly.pdbx_strand_id
1 'polypeptide(L)' 'MRVYTVDAFTDGPNSGNPAAVCILEKEVPDRTKQEIASRVNLSETAFLLKRKGVFLTSADFQSKRDKL' A
#
# COMPACT_ATOMS: atom_id res chain seq x y z
N MET A 1 -4.18 -8.30 10.95
CA MET A 1 -3.69 -8.11 9.55
C MET A 1 -4.71 -8.67 8.58
N ARG A 2 -5.12 -7.88 7.59
CA ARG A 2 -6.04 -8.31 6.51
C ARG A 2 -5.28 -8.32 5.19
N VAL A 3 -5.57 -9.30 4.33
CA VAL A 3 -4.93 -9.47 3.01
C VAL A 3 -6.02 -9.48 1.94
N TYR A 4 -5.80 -8.70 0.89
CA TYR A 4 -6.67 -8.63 -0.28
C TYR A 4 -5.84 -8.93 -1.52
N THR A 5 -6.42 -9.64 -2.48
CA THR A 5 -5.85 -9.78 -3.82
C THR A 5 -6.61 -8.86 -4.75
N VAL A 6 -5.90 -8.08 -5.55
CA VAL A 6 -6.47 -7.14 -6.51
C VAL A 6 -5.84 -7.35 -7.88
N ASP A 7 -6.66 -7.26 -8.92
CA ASP A 7 -6.22 -7.22 -10.31
C ASP A 7 -6.03 -5.74 -10.69
N ALA A 8 -4.78 -5.27 -10.70
CA ALA A 8 -4.45 -3.87 -10.96
C ALA A 8 -4.48 -3.54 -12.46
N PHE A 9 -4.81 -2.28 -12.80
CA PHE A 9 -4.87 -1.76 -14.17
C PHE A 9 -5.89 -2.45 -15.08
N THR A 10 -6.97 -2.97 -14.50
CA THR A 10 -8.07 -3.58 -15.26
C THR A 10 -9.41 -3.38 -14.57
N ASP A 11 -10.49 -3.42 -15.34
CA ASP A 11 -11.88 -3.38 -14.85
C ASP A 11 -12.53 -4.77 -14.86
N GLY A 12 -11.83 -5.81 -15.32
CA GLY A 12 -12.33 -7.19 -15.44
C GLY A 12 -11.52 -8.17 -14.57
N PRO A 13 -12.15 -9.26 -14.09
CA PRO A 13 -11.46 -10.26 -13.28
C PRO A 13 -10.43 -11.05 -14.08
N ASN A 14 -9.36 -11.51 -13.43
CA ASN A 14 -8.27 -12.31 -14.00
C ASN A 14 -7.54 -11.62 -15.17
N SER A 15 -7.44 -10.30 -15.11
CA SER A 15 -6.76 -9.47 -16.11
C SER A 15 -5.81 -8.49 -15.41
N GLY A 16 -4.99 -7.77 -16.17
CA GLY A 16 -4.05 -6.81 -15.59
C GLY A 16 -2.94 -7.46 -14.75
N ASN A 17 -2.54 -6.81 -13.65
CA ASN A 17 -1.49 -7.30 -12.77
C ASN A 17 -2.03 -7.71 -11.38
N PRO A 18 -2.04 -9.01 -11.04
CA PRO A 18 -2.42 -9.47 -9.71
C PRO A 18 -1.44 -9.01 -8.63
N ALA A 19 -1.94 -8.31 -7.63
CA ALA A 19 -1.14 -7.81 -6.51
C ALA A 19 -1.81 -8.11 -5.17
N ALA A 20 -0.99 -8.31 -4.14
CA ALA A 20 -1.46 -8.45 -2.78
C ALA A 20 -1.42 -7.12 -2.03
N VAL A 21 -2.47 -6.82 -1.25
CA VAL A 21 -2.53 -5.65 -0.37
C VAL A 21 -2.73 -6.11 1.07
N CYS A 22 -1.73 -5.89 1.91
CA CYS A 22 -1.75 -6.22 3.33
C CYS A 22 -2.00 -4.96 4.18
N ILE A 23 -3.13 -4.93 4.88
CA ILE A 23 -3.46 -3.85 5.82
C ILE A 23 -2.93 -4.22 7.21
N LEU A 24 -1.97 -3.41 7.67
CA LEU A 24 -1.28 -3.56 8.94
C LEU A 24 -1.89 -2.66 10.02
N GLU A 25 -2.02 -3.19 11.23
CA GLU A 25 -2.46 -2.44 12.41
C GLU A 25 -1.30 -1.74 13.13
N LYS A 26 -0.08 -2.26 12.94
CA LYS A 26 1.18 -1.75 13.50
C LYS A 26 2.31 -2.00 12.50
N GLU A 27 3.40 -1.27 12.64
CA GLU A 27 4.61 -1.53 11.85
C GLU A 27 5.14 -2.92 12.12
N VAL A 28 5.68 -3.54 11.07
CA VAL A 28 6.34 -4.84 11.12
C VAL A 28 7.71 -4.72 10.47
N PRO A 29 8.71 -5.49 10.93
CA PRO A 29 10.05 -5.49 10.33
C PRO A 29 10.02 -5.89 8.86
N ASP A 30 10.96 -5.39 8.06
CA ASP A 30 11.03 -5.68 6.63
C ASP A 30 11.22 -7.18 6.34
N ARG A 31 11.96 -7.89 7.18
CA ARG A 31 12.06 -9.35 7.10
C ARG A 31 10.69 -10.02 7.19
N THR A 32 9.83 -9.59 8.11
CA THR A 32 8.47 -10.11 8.23
C THR A 32 7.63 -9.77 7.00
N LYS A 33 7.78 -8.57 6.43
CA LYS A 33 7.10 -8.21 5.17
C LYS A 33 7.53 -9.13 4.04
N GLN A 34 8.81 -9.44 3.95
CA GLN A 34 9.35 -10.31 2.91
C GLN A 34 8.87 -11.76 3.07
N GLU A 35 8.85 -12.29 4.29
CA GLU A 35 8.28 -13.61 4.59
C GLU A 35 6.78 -13.68 4.24
N ILE A 36 6.02 -12.61 4.48
CA ILE A 36 4.60 -12.53 4.08
C ILE A 36 4.48 -12.50 2.55
N ALA A 37 5.22 -11.65 1.86
CA ALA A 37 5.18 -11.53 0.41
C ALA A 37 5.51 -12.86 -0.28
N SER A 38 6.52 -13.59 0.21
CA SER A 38 6.88 -14.92 -0.30
C SER A 38 5.76 -15.97 -0.12
N ARG A 39 4.91 -15.83 0.90
CA ARG A 39 3.77 -16.75 1.13
C ARG A 39 2.58 -16.45 0.24
N VAL A 40 2.35 -15.19 -0.09
CA VAL A 40 1.22 -14.79 -0.97
C VAL A 40 1.51 -15.15 -2.43
N ASN A 41 2.78 -15.27 -2.81
CA ASN A 41 3.23 -15.78 -4.11
C ASN A 41 2.65 -15.01 -5.32
N LEU A 42 2.62 -13.68 -5.21
CA LEU A 42 2.33 -12.75 -6.30
C LEU A 42 3.57 -11.88 -6.57
N SER A 43 3.65 -11.30 -7.77
CA SER A 43 4.78 -10.47 -8.20
C SER A 43 5.04 -9.31 -7.24
N GLU A 44 3.99 -8.63 -6.78
CA GLU A 44 4.08 -7.53 -5.83
C GLU A 44 3.13 -7.69 -4.63
N THR A 45 3.60 -7.21 -3.47
CA THR A 45 2.80 -7.10 -2.24
C THR A 45 2.97 -5.72 -1.62
N ALA A 46 1.88 -4.96 -1.53
CA ALA A 46 1.85 -3.64 -0.89
C ALA A 46 1.44 -3.76 0.59
N PHE A 47 2.19 -3.09 1.46
CA PHE A 47 1.91 -3.04 2.90
C PHE A 47 1.41 -1.64 3.29
N LEU A 48 0.15 -1.54 3.71
CA LEU A 48 -0.46 -0.30 4.15
C LEU A 48 -0.51 -0.25 5.67
N LEU A 49 0.08 0.79 6.26
CA LEU A 49 -0.06 1.11 7.67
C LEU A 49 -0.98 2.32 7.82
N LYS A 50 -2.04 2.18 8.63
CA LYS A 50 -2.90 3.32 8.96
C LYS A 50 -2.11 4.33 9.80
N ARG A 51 -1.71 5.45 9.19
CA ARG A 51 -1.18 6.58 9.95
C ARG A 51 -2.29 7.25 10.76
N LYS A 52 -2.01 7.55 12.02
CA LYS A 52 -2.81 8.50 12.80
C LYS A 52 -2.31 9.89 12.45
N GLY A 53 -3.15 10.74 11.87
CA GLY A 53 -2.79 12.09 11.45
C GLY A 53 -3.92 12.83 10.73
N VAL A 54 -3.70 14.11 10.47
CA VAL A 54 -4.57 14.96 9.65
C VAL A 54 -4.25 14.68 8.18
N PHE A 55 -5.28 14.45 7.36
CA PHE A 55 -5.10 14.34 5.92
C PHE A 55 -4.71 15.71 5.38
N LEU A 56 -3.54 15.80 4.74
CA LEU A 56 -3.14 17.01 4.04
C LEU A 56 -4.07 17.20 2.85
N THR A 57 -4.76 18.32 2.84
CA THR A 57 -5.60 18.78 1.74
C THR A 57 -4.74 19.44 0.67
N SER A 58 -5.31 19.68 -0.51
CA SER A 58 -4.64 20.43 -1.59
C SER A 58 -4.19 21.83 -1.14
N ALA A 59 -4.82 22.42 -0.13
CA ALA A 59 -4.42 23.69 0.46
C ALA A 59 -3.10 23.60 1.25
N ASP A 60 -2.80 22.45 1.87
CA ASP A 60 -1.58 22.26 2.67
C ASP A 60 -0.30 22.17 1.83
N PHE A 61 -0.43 21.95 0.50
CA PHE A 61 0.69 21.85 -0.43
C PHE A 61 1.20 23.21 -0.94
N GLN A 62 0.38 24.26 -0.94
CA GLN A 62 0.77 25.57 -1.51
C GLN A 62 1.84 26.30 -0.67
N SER A 63 1.90 26.06 0.64
CA SER A 63 2.83 26.75 1.55
C SER A 63 4.31 26.32 1.40
N LYS A 64 4.61 25.18 0.78
CA LYS A 64 6.00 24.68 0.64
C LYS A 64 6.73 25.16 -0.63
N ARG A 65 6.05 25.83 -1.56
CA ARG A 65 6.68 26.33 -2.80
C ARG A 65 7.37 27.69 -2.64
N ASP A 66 7.02 28.47 -1.62
CA ASP A 66 7.56 29.83 -1.42
C ASP A 66 8.84 29.86 -0.55
N LYS A 67 9.44 28.70 -0.26
CA LYS A 67 10.70 28.60 0.52
C LYS A 67 11.84 27.87 -0.20
N LEU A 68 11.81 27.85 -1.53
CA LEU A 68 12.91 27.38 -2.39
C LEU A 68 13.38 28.52 -3.31
#